data_AF-A0A5B9QS94-F1
#
_entry.id   AF-A0A5B9QS94-F1
#
_cell.length_a   1.000
_cell.length_b   1.000
_cell.length_c   1.000
_cell.angle_alpha   90.00
_cell.angle_beta   90.00
_cell.angle_gamma   90.00
#
_symmetry.space_group_name_H-M   'P 1'
#
loop_
_entity.id
_entity.type
_entity.pdbx_description
1 polymer ?
#
loop_
_entity_poly.entity_id
_entity_poly.type
_entity_poly.pdbx_seq_one_letter_code
_entity_poly.pdbx_strand_id
1 'polypeptide(L)'
;MANHLSVTKSNAIKNLHQQGQSQREIAEAPGVDRKTVRRHLADDGVSKQPSDESKGTGAPTGSGDTAKPVAPPKSASACEPFREVIEEKLSRGLHAQPAS
;
A
#
# COMPACT_ATOMS: atom_id res chain seq x y z
N MET A 1 -4.10 -9.69 26.60
CA MET A 1 -5.18 -10.14 25.71
C MET A 1 -4.78 -9.75 24.29
N ALA A 2 -4.81 -10.70 23.36
CA ALA A 2 -4.26 -10.47 22.04
C ALA A 2 -5.37 -10.08 21.05
N ASN A 3 -5.24 -8.91 20.44
CA ASN A 3 -6.18 -8.38 19.45
C ASN A 3 -5.99 -9.11 18.12
N HIS A 4 -6.50 -10.32 18.04
CA HIS A 4 -6.50 -11.11 16.81
C HIS A 4 -7.83 -10.98 16.10
N LEU A 5 -7.77 -10.72 14.80
CA LEU A 5 -8.94 -10.83 13.93
C LEU A 5 -9.43 -12.27 13.91
N SER A 6 -10.74 -12.45 13.80
CA SER A 6 -11.32 -13.75 13.49
C SER A 6 -10.70 -14.29 12.20
N VAL A 7 -10.41 -15.59 12.16
CA VAL A 7 -9.80 -16.29 11.00
C VAL A 7 -10.48 -15.93 9.69
N THR A 8 -11.81 -15.80 9.67
CA THR A 8 -12.60 -15.39 8.51
C THR A 8 -12.18 -14.03 7.94
N LYS A 9 -11.94 -13.05 8.81
CA LYS A 9 -11.53 -11.68 8.41
C LYS A 9 -10.08 -11.66 7.92
N SER A 10 -9.19 -12.41 8.56
CA SER A 10 -7.80 -12.54 8.10
C SER A 10 -7.74 -13.20 6.73
N ASN A 11 -8.52 -14.26 6.49
CA ASN A 11 -8.58 -14.91 5.18
C ASN A 11 -9.21 -14.01 4.12
N ALA A 12 -10.23 -13.23 4.46
CA ALA A 12 -10.81 -12.24 3.55
C ALA A 12 -9.77 -11.20 3.11
N ILE A 13 -8.98 -10.65 4.04
CA ILE A 13 -7.89 -9.72 3.73
C ILE A 13 -6.89 -10.32 2.74
N LYS A 14 -6.49 -11.59 2.95
CA LYS A 14 -5.57 -12.30 2.06
C LYS A 14 -6.15 -12.48 0.66
N ASN A 15 -7.38 -12.96 0.57
CA ASN A 15 -8.04 -13.21 -0.72
C ASN A 15 -8.22 -11.92 -1.52
N LEU A 16 -8.63 -10.82 -0.88
CA LEU A 16 -8.81 -9.53 -1.53
C LEU A 16 -7.47 -8.95 -2.02
N HIS A 17 -6.39 -9.15 -1.26
CA HIS A 17 -5.05 -8.76 -1.70
C HIS A 17 -4.54 -9.59 -2.88
N GLN A 18 -4.80 -10.90 -2.89
CA GLN A 18 -4.49 -11.77 -4.03
C GLN A 18 -5.27 -11.40 -5.29
N GLN A 19 -6.46 -10.83 -5.14
CA GLN A 19 -7.27 -10.29 -6.24
C GLN A 19 -6.75 -8.94 -6.75
N GLY A 20 -5.64 -8.43 -6.20
CA GLY A 20 -5.01 -7.18 -6.64
C GLY A 20 -5.62 -5.92 -6.05
N GLN A 21 -6.50 -6.03 -5.05
CA GLN A 21 -7.07 -4.87 -4.38
C GLN A 21 -6.03 -4.16 -3.50
N SER A 22 -6.10 -2.84 -3.47
CA SER A 22 -5.21 -2.03 -2.65
C SER A 22 -5.58 -2.12 -1.17
N GLN A 23 -4.61 -1.94 -0.28
CA GLN A 23 -4.84 -1.94 1.18
C GLN A 23 -5.92 -0.95 1.65
N ARG A 24 -6.18 0.10 0.86
CA ARG A 24 -7.24 1.08 1.15
C ARG A 24 -8.62 0.48 0.89
N GLU A 25 -8.82 -0.16 -0.26
CA GLU A 25 -10.08 -0.82 -0.63
C GLU A 25 -10.38 -2.00 0.31
N ILE A 26 -9.35 -2.75 0.67
CA ILE A 26 -9.46 -3.86 1.64
C ILE A 26 -9.81 -3.37 3.05
N ALA A 27 -9.54 -2.12 3.42
CA ALA A 27 -9.92 -1.60 4.74
C ALA A 27 -11.40 -1.20 4.79
N GLU A 28 -11.98 -0.80 3.65
CA GLU A 28 -13.37 -0.34 3.56
C GLU A 28 -14.38 -1.51 3.64
N ALA A 29 -14.07 -2.67 3.07
CA ALA A 29 -15.01 -3.79 3.00
C ALA A 29 -15.22 -4.59 4.32
N PRO A 30 -14.18 -4.98 5.08
CA PRO A 30 -14.32 -5.86 6.23
C PRO A 30 -14.53 -5.11 7.56
N GLY A 31 -14.62 -3.77 7.55
CA GLY A 31 -14.68 -2.96 8.77
C GLY A 31 -13.41 -3.12 9.62
N VAL A 32 -12.26 -3.27 8.98
CA VAL A 32 -10.96 -3.50 9.61
C VAL A 32 -10.09 -2.29 9.35
N ASP A 33 -9.48 -1.74 10.40
CA ASP A 33 -8.53 -0.63 10.27
C ASP A 33 -7.39 -1.00 9.29
N ARG A 34 -7.05 -0.05 8.41
CA ARG A 34 -5.93 -0.11 7.49
C ARG A 34 -4.61 -0.53 8.15
N LYS A 35 -4.36 -0.15 9.41
CA LYS A 35 -3.19 -0.62 10.18
C LYS A 35 -3.19 -2.13 10.38
N THR A 36 -4.36 -2.69 10.64
CA THR A 36 -4.54 -4.12 10.88
C THR A 36 -4.41 -4.91 9.58
N VAL A 37 -4.96 -4.37 8.48
CA VAL A 37 -4.75 -4.93 7.13
C VAL A 37 -3.25 -4.99 6.80
N ARG A 38 -2.52 -3.90 7.00
CA ARG A 38 -1.05 -3.85 6.79
C ARG A 38 -0.30 -4.89 7.59
N ARG A 39 -0.62 -5.03 8.88
CA ARG A 39 0.04 -6.00 9.75
C ARG A 39 -0.18 -7.43 9.25
N HIS A 40 -1.40 -7.78 8.87
CA HIS A 40 -1.68 -9.12 8.35
C HIS A 40 -1.01 -9.41 7.01
N LEU A 41 -0.96 -8.43 6.11
CA LEU A 41 -0.24 -8.59 4.84
C LEU A 41 1.28 -8.69 5.03
N ALA A 42 1.83 -8.00 6.04
CA ALA A 42 3.25 -8.12 6.40
C ALA A 42 3.56 -9.49 7.02
N ASP A 43 2.69 -10.01 7.88
CA ASP A 43 2.85 -11.34 8.48
C ASP A 43 2.76 -12.47 7.43
N ASP A 44 2.01 -12.30 6.34
CA ASP A 44 1.94 -13.28 5.23
C ASP A 44 3.20 -13.33 4.35
N GLY A 45 3.95 -12.23 4.27
CA GLY A 45 5.20 -12.15 3.50
C GLY A 45 6.43 -12.70 4.22
N VAL A 46 6.33 -12.98 5.52
CA VAL A 46 7.45 -13.47 6.33
C VAL A 46 7.33 -14.98 6.49
N SER A 47 8.02 -15.69 5.61
CA SER A 47 8.60 -16.99 5.97
C SER A 47 9.28 -16.86 7.34
N LYS A 48 8.66 -17.48 8.33
CA LYS A 48 9.09 -17.69 9.72
C LYS A 48 10.62 -17.64 9.89
N GLN A 49 11.14 -16.46 10.19
CA GLN A 49 12.45 -16.28 10.83
C GLN A 49 12.13 -15.68 12.21
N PRO A 50 12.49 -16.36 13.32
CA PRO A 50 12.37 -15.76 14.63
C PRO A 50 13.50 -14.74 14.75
N SER A 51 13.16 -13.46 14.70
CA SER A 51 14.08 -12.40 15.11
C SER A 51 13.42 -11.68 16.26
N ASP A 52 14.00 -11.90 17.42
CA ASP A 52 13.79 -11.25 18.69
C ASP A 52 13.36 -9.78 18.60
N GLU A 53 12.34 -9.48 19.41
CA GLU A 53 12.33 -8.32 20.30
C GLU A 53 12.47 -6.93 19.68
N SER A 54 11.32 -6.27 19.44
CA SER A 54 11.13 -4.90 19.93
C SER A 54 9.66 -4.49 19.89
N LYS A 55 9.05 -4.44 21.07
CA LYS A 55 7.94 -3.53 21.36
C LYS A 55 8.49 -2.10 21.33
N GLY A 56 7.79 -1.18 20.67
CA GLY A 56 7.94 0.24 20.98
C GLY A 56 7.77 1.18 19.80
N THR A 57 6.71 1.98 19.87
CA THR A 57 6.52 3.28 19.22
C THR A 57 7.81 4.00 18.81
N GLY A 58 7.98 4.21 17.49
CA GLY A 58 8.99 5.12 16.95
C GLY A 58 8.42 5.87 15.75
N ALA A 59 7.83 7.04 16.00
CA ALA A 59 7.85 8.10 15.02
C ALA A 59 9.17 8.86 15.21
N PRO A 60 10.10 8.89 14.23
CA PRO A 60 11.09 9.94 14.20
C PRO A 60 10.52 11.10 13.39
N THR A 61 9.91 12.06 14.08
CA THR A 61 9.96 13.45 13.65
C THR A 61 11.41 13.88 13.82
N GLY A 62 12.10 14.15 12.72
CA GLY A 62 13.49 14.59 12.75
C GLY A 62 13.93 15.02 11.38
N SER A 63 13.77 16.31 11.08
CA SER A 63 14.65 16.98 10.12
C SER A 63 16.08 16.78 10.61
N GLY A 64 16.82 15.93 9.90
CA GLY A 64 18.23 15.72 10.10
C GLY A 64 18.89 15.71 8.73
N ASP A 65 19.49 16.84 8.36
CA ASP A 65 20.38 16.96 7.21
C ASP A 65 21.45 15.89 7.27
N THR A 66 21.33 14.84 6.44
CA THR A 66 22.43 13.95 6.12
C THR A 66 22.25 13.37 4.72
N ALA A 67 23.28 13.62 3.90
CA ALA A 67 23.63 12.94 2.65
C ALA A 67 22.54 12.78 1.58
N LYS A 68 22.72 13.54 0.49
CA LYS A 68 22.04 13.43 -0.80
C LYS A 68 21.75 11.96 -1.14
N PRO A 69 20.48 11.50 -1.12
CA PRO A 69 20.17 10.15 -1.55
C PRO A 69 20.42 10.13 -3.06
N VAL A 70 21.27 9.21 -3.50
CA VAL A 70 21.31 8.81 -4.92
C VAL A 70 19.88 8.40 -5.24
N ALA A 71 19.22 9.19 -6.09
CA ALA A 71 17.83 8.95 -6.43
C ALA A 71 17.69 7.49 -6.88
N PRO A 72 16.72 6.74 -6.33
CA PRO A 72 16.42 5.42 -6.86
C PRO A 72 16.16 5.55 -8.36
N PRO A 73 16.53 4.54 -9.18
CA PRO A 73 16.19 4.57 -10.60
C PRO A 73 14.71 4.88 -10.71
N LYS A 74 14.36 5.97 -11.40
CA LYS A 74 12.98 6.41 -11.59
C LYS A 74 12.21 5.20 -12.09
N SER A 75 11.40 4.60 -11.23
CA SER A 75 10.57 3.47 -11.62
C SER A 75 9.74 3.96 -12.79
N ALA A 76 9.90 3.34 -13.95
CA ALA A 76 9.16 3.74 -15.14
C ALA A 76 7.68 3.80 -14.76
N SER A 77 7.04 4.93 -15.05
CA SER A 77 5.63 5.10 -14.73
C SER A 77 4.84 3.98 -15.38
N ALA A 78 3.87 3.40 -14.68
CA ALA A 78 2.96 2.44 -15.29
C ALA A 78 2.19 3.03 -16.48
N CYS A 79 2.20 4.37 -16.63
CA CYS A 79 1.63 5.08 -17.76
C CYS A 79 2.52 5.12 -19.01
N GLU A 80 3.80 4.74 -18.95
CA GLU A 80 4.71 4.82 -20.11
C GLU A 80 4.17 4.10 -21.36
N PRO A 81 3.61 2.88 -21.29
CA PRO A 81 3.04 2.21 -22.46
C PRO A 81 1.83 2.94 -23.06
N PHE A 82 1.16 3.80 -22.29
CA PHE A 82 -0.07 4.47 -22.70
C PHE A 82 0.13 5.96 -22.97
N ARG A 83 1.37 6.45 -22.96
CA ARG A 83 1.68 7.87 -23.03
C ARG A 83 1.11 8.54 -24.28
N GLU A 84 1.30 7.93 -25.45
CA GLU A 84 0.78 8.45 -26.73
C GLU A 84 -0.75 8.55 -26.73
N VAL A 85 -1.43 7.52 -26.21
CA VAL A 85 -2.89 7.50 -26.09
C VAL A 85 -3.37 8.59 -25.14
N ILE A 86 -2.68 8.80 -24.02
CA ILE A 86 -3.01 9.86 -23.07
C ILE A 86 -2.89 11.24 -23.72
N GLU A 87 -1.78 11.51 -24.43
CA GLU A 87 -1.56 12.77 -25.14
C GLU A 87 -2.60 13.01 -26.25
N GLU A 88 -2.94 11.98 -27.02
CA GLU A 88 -4.01 12.04 -28.02
C GLU A 88 -5.37 12.39 -27.39
N LYS A 89 -5.73 11.75 -26.28
CA LYS A 89 -7.01 12.01 -25.59
C LYS A 89 -7.06 13.42 -25.00
N LEU A 90 -5.96 13.90 -24.43
CA LEU A 90 -5.82 15.28 -23.96
C LEU A 90 -5.98 16.28 -25.11
N SER A 91 -5.39 16.00 -26.29
CA SER A 91 -5.54 16.86 -27.49
C SER A 91 -7.00 16.95 -27.97
N ARG A 92 -7.79 15.90 -27.72
CA ARG A 92 -9.23 15.85 -28.01
C ARG A 92 -10.10 16.51 -26.92
N GLY A 93 -9.49 17.14 -25.92
CA GLY A 93 -10.19 17.86 -24.85
C GLY A 93 -10.75 16.97 -23.74
N LEU A 94 -10.43 15.67 -23.72
CA LEU A 94 -10.82 14.78 -22.63
C LEU A 94 -9.98 15.10 -21.39
N HIS A 95 -10.62 15.70 -20.40
CA HIS A 95 -10.07 15.98 -19.08
C HIS A 95 -10.87 15.24 -18.02
N ALA A 96 -10.25 14.95 -16.87
CA ALA A 96 -10.96 14.40 -15.73
C ALA A 96 -11.96 15.44 -15.21
N GLN A 97 -13.24 15.09 -15.17
CA GLN A 97 -14.24 15.91 -14.49
C GLN A 97 -14.30 15.52 -13.01
N PRO A 98 -14.28 16.49 -12.07
CA PRO A 98 -14.49 16.18 -10.66
C PRO A 98 -15.91 15.65 -10.49
N ALA A 99 -16.05 14.49 -9.85
CA ALA A 99 -17.35 13.99 -9.43
C ALA A 99 -17.93 14.97 -8.41
N SER A 100 -19.06 15.60 -8.78
CA SER A 100 -19.84 16.48 -7.89
C SER A 100 -20.82 15.68 -7.05
#